data_AF-A0A524FCW9-F1
#
_entry.id   AF-A0A524FCW9-F1
#
_cell.length_a   1.000
_cell.length_b   1.000
_cell.length_c   1.000
_cell.angle_alpha   90.00
_cell.angle_beta   90.00
_cell.angle_gamma   90.00
#
_symmetry.space_group_name_H-M   'P 1'
#
loop_
_entity.id
_entity.type
_entity.pdbx_description
1 polymer ?
#
loop_
_entity_poly.entity_id
_entity_poly.type
_entity_poly.pdbx_seq_one_letter_code
_entity_poly.pdbx_strand_id
1 'polypeptide(L)'
;MEISKKNEKIFYLINIIFIALFTVIWLIGDILMPEFETANIFQTIVMAIAAGIAGIFCIYLGIRYKLSTSTGKVWVLIGLGMFGWLIGDVIYSYYELYLDEPPFPSIADVFYLGAYLPLSLGLIIQTRVLEMKLKNSEKIMIGIIYAIICIFVIITVLLLPIQDWYGGEAIPSEDLSSVIIGALYPIFDLILLICVLVVLVKLRGGKINLAWILLIIGFLLNIFADILYNWEENVIGEALNWEVYDLLFLLSYMFISMGAFSVIALLTREFKET
;
A
#
# COMPACT_ATOMS: atom_id res chain seq x y z
N MET A 1 7.68 18.98 -20.82
CA MET A 1 7.33 20.24 -20.14
C MET A 1 8.05 20.26 -18.80
N GLU A 2 8.75 21.34 -18.47
CA GLU A 2 9.56 21.44 -17.25
C GLU A 2 8.66 21.71 -16.03
N ILE A 3 8.81 20.92 -14.96
CA ILE A 3 8.04 21.13 -13.73
C ILE A 3 8.77 22.15 -12.86
N SER A 4 8.28 23.39 -12.90
CA SER A 4 8.80 24.47 -12.05
C SER A 4 8.68 24.11 -10.55
N LYS A 5 9.56 24.65 -9.70
CA LYS A 5 9.44 24.51 -8.24
C LYS A 5 8.10 25.01 -7.70
N LYS A 6 7.49 25.99 -8.37
CA LYS A 6 6.15 26.49 -8.05
C LYS A 6 5.10 25.41 -8.30
N ASN A 7 5.13 24.75 -9.46
CA ASN A 7 4.16 23.71 -9.82
C ASN A 7 4.30 22.47 -8.92
N GLU A 8 5.53 22.10 -8.55
CA GLU A 8 5.78 21.03 -7.59
C GLU A 8 5.19 21.34 -6.21
N LYS A 9 5.39 22.57 -5.69
CA LYS A 9 4.76 23.01 -4.43
C LYS A 9 3.24 23.03 -4.51
N ILE A 10 2.67 23.47 -5.63
CA ILE A 10 1.22 23.46 -5.85
C ILE A 10 0.70 22.01 -5.82
N PHE A 11 1.39 21.06 -6.45
CA PHE A 11 1.01 19.66 -6.42
C PHE A 11 0.96 19.10 -4.98
N TYR A 12 1.99 19.35 -4.16
CA TYR A 12 1.97 18.92 -2.76
C TYR A 12 0.87 19.61 -1.96
N LEU A 13 0.63 20.91 -2.19
CA LEU A 13 -0.43 21.65 -1.51
C LEU A 13 -1.82 21.06 -1.85
N ILE A 14 -2.07 20.73 -3.11
CA ILE A 14 -3.31 20.08 -3.54
C ILE A 14 -3.49 18.73 -2.83
N ASN A 15 -2.44 17.90 -2.76
CA ASN A 15 -2.51 16.61 -2.05
C ASN A 15 -2.74 16.79 -0.55
N ILE A 16 -2.09 17.76 0.10
CA ILE A 16 -2.30 18.03 1.54
C ILE A 16 -3.74 18.49 1.79
N ILE A 17 -4.27 19.39 0.95
CA ILE A 17 -5.66 19.84 1.05
C ILE A 17 -6.61 18.66 0.83
N PHE A 18 -6.36 17.82 -0.17
CA PHE A 18 -7.16 16.64 -0.44
C PHE A 18 -7.16 15.66 0.74
N ILE A 19 -5.98 15.35 1.29
CA ILE A 19 -5.86 14.51 2.49
C ILE A 19 -6.67 15.11 3.64
N ALA A 20 -6.51 16.40 3.92
CA ALA A 20 -7.24 17.05 5.01
C ALA A 20 -8.75 17.01 4.79
N LEU A 21 -9.23 17.26 3.57
CA LEU A 21 -10.65 17.19 3.23
C LEU A 21 -11.18 15.76 3.35
N PHE A 22 -10.45 14.77 2.84
CA PHE A 22 -10.89 13.38 2.92
C PHE A 22 -10.86 12.86 4.36
N THR A 23 -9.87 13.23 5.18
CA THR A 23 -9.87 12.91 6.62
C THR A 23 -11.09 13.53 7.32
N VAL A 24 -11.49 14.76 6.96
CA VAL A 24 -12.73 15.34 7.48
C VAL A 24 -13.94 14.54 7.02
N ILE A 25 -14.05 14.21 5.73
CA ILE A 25 -15.16 13.40 5.19
C ILE A 25 -15.23 12.05 5.91
N TRP A 26 -14.09 11.38 6.11
CA TRP A 26 -13.95 10.13 6.85
C TRP A 26 -14.45 10.26 8.29
N LEU A 27 -14.06 11.31 9.02
CA LEU A 27 -14.50 11.56 10.41
C LEU A 27 -16.01 11.80 10.57
N ILE A 28 -16.69 12.31 9.53
CA ILE A 28 -18.14 12.59 9.56
C ILE A 28 -18.89 11.77 8.50
N GLY A 29 -18.27 10.67 8.04
CA GLY A 29 -18.71 9.91 6.89
C GLY A 29 -20.11 9.34 7.06
N ASP A 30 -20.38 8.73 8.21
CA ASP A 30 -21.70 8.19 8.56
C ASP A 30 -22.81 9.25 8.58
N ILE A 31 -22.46 10.51 8.85
CA ILE A 31 -23.43 11.62 8.82
C ILE A 31 -23.66 12.10 7.38
N LEU A 32 -22.59 12.17 6.57
CA LEU A 32 -22.66 12.66 5.19
C LEU A 32 -23.27 11.63 4.23
N MET A 33 -22.96 10.36 4.44
CA MET A 33 -23.32 9.22 3.58
C MET A 33 -23.72 8.04 4.49
N PRO A 34 -24.93 8.09 5.08
CA PRO A 34 -25.39 7.04 5.98
C PRO A 34 -25.73 5.72 5.26
N GLU A 35 -25.97 5.78 3.95
CA GLU A 35 -26.24 4.61 3.12
C GLU A 35 -24.92 3.92 2.75
N PHE A 36 -24.79 2.63 3.10
CA PHE A 36 -23.62 1.81 2.81
C PHE A 36 -23.20 1.85 1.34
N GLU A 37 -24.16 1.68 0.42
CA GLU A 37 -23.89 1.70 -1.02
C GLU A 37 -23.23 3.02 -1.47
N THR A 38 -23.76 4.15 -1.00
CA THR A 38 -23.24 5.49 -1.35
C THR A 38 -21.84 5.71 -0.77
N ALA A 39 -21.63 5.32 0.50
CA ALA A 39 -20.34 5.42 1.16
C ALA A 39 -19.27 4.56 0.47
N ASN A 40 -19.58 3.28 0.22
CA ASN A 40 -18.69 2.33 -0.43
C ASN A 40 -18.31 2.82 -1.85
N ILE A 41 -19.28 3.18 -2.70
CA ILE A 41 -19.00 3.71 -4.05
C ILE A 41 -18.08 4.93 -3.99
N PHE A 42 -18.33 5.87 -3.07
CA PHE A 42 -17.49 7.05 -2.92
C PHE A 42 -16.05 6.68 -2.53
N GLN A 43 -15.87 5.83 -1.52
CA GLN A 43 -14.56 5.39 -1.06
C GLN A 43 -13.80 4.65 -2.16
N THR A 44 -14.44 3.69 -2.85
CA THR A 44 -13.86 2.94 -3.96
C THR A 44 -13.40 3.85 -5.09
N ILE A 45 -14.22 4.83 -5.51
CA ILE A 45 -13.84 5.76 -6.59
C ILE A 45 -12.59 6.55 -6.18
N VAL A 46 -12.56 7.06 -4.94
CA VAL A 46 -11.43 7.85 -4.44
C VAL A 46 -10.16 7.00 -4.35
N MET A 47 -10.25 5.80 -3.79
CA MET A 47 -9.13 4.85 -3.70
C MET A 47 -8.63 4.43 -5.09
N ALA A 48 -9.54 4.10 -6.01
CA ALA A 48 -9.22 3.71 -7.37
C ALA A 48 -8.50 4.83 -8.14
N ILE A 49 -8.95 6.08 -7.99
CA ILE A 49 -8.26 7.23 -8.59
C ILE A 49 -6.86 7.38 -8.00
N ALA A 50 -6.70 7.27 -6.67
CA ALA A 50 -5.41 7.40 -6.01
C ALA A 50 -4.42 6.30 -6.44
N ALA A 51 -4.85 5.03 -6.42
CA ALA A 51 -4.05 3.89 -6.86
C ALA A 51 -3.70 3.99 -8.35
N GLY A 52 -4.66 4.39 -9.19
CA GLY A 52 -4.46 4.62 -10.62
C GLY A 52 -3.43 5.71 -10.91
N ILE A 53 -3.51 6.86 -10.22
CA ILE A 53 -2.52 7.94 -10.37
C ILE A 53 -1.13 7.47 -9.93
N ALA A 54 -1.03 6.77 -8.79
CA ALA A 54 0.22 6.19 -8.32
C ALA A 54 0.84 5.23 -9.35
N GLY A 55 0.04 4.28 -9.86
CA GLY A 55 0.44 3.34 -10.90
C GLY A 55 0.90 4.04 -12.17
N ILE A 56 0.14 5.02 -12.67
CA ILE A 56 0.48 5.79 -13.87
C ILE A 56 1.82 6.52 -13.70
N PHE A 57 2.04 7.20 -12.57
CA PHE A 57 3.30 7.92 -12.33
C PHE A 57 4.49 6.98 -12.25
N CYS A 58 4.34 5.82 -11.59
CA CYS A 58 5.37 4.79 -11.54
C CYS A 58 5.67 4.20 -12.94
N ILE A 59 4.66 3.82 -13.72
CA ILE A 59 4.87 3.33 -15.09
C ILE A 59 5.53 4.40 -15.96
N TYR A 60 5.08 5.65 -15.86
CA TYR A 60 5.68 6.77 -16.58
C TYR A 60 7.17 6.92 -16.25
N LEU A 61 7.55 6.88 -14.97
CA LEU A 61 8.96 6.89 -14.56
C LEU A 61 9.74 5.72 -15.17
N GLY A 62 9.14 4.53 -15.17
CA GLY A 62 9.73 3.33 -15.78
C GLY A 62 10.05 3.51 -17.26
N ILE A 63 9.13 4.13 -18.01
CA ILE A 63 9.31 4.47 -19.43
C ILE A 63 10.40 5.54 -19.59
N ARG A 64 10.40 6.58 -18.75
CA ARG A 64 11.38 7.69 -18.81
C ARG A 64 12.81 7.24 -18.51
N TYR A 65 12.99 6.34 -17.55
CA TYR A 65 14.28 5.71 -17.25
C TYR A 65 14.65 4.57 -18.21
N LYS A 66 13.74 4.18 -19.12
CA LYS A 66 13.84 3.07 -20.08
C LYS A 66 13.85 1.69 -19.40
N LEU A 67 13.01 0.77 -19.88
CA LEU A 67 12.88 -0.59 -19.34
C LEU A 67 14.17 -1.43 -19.42
N SER A 68 15.13 -1.03 -20.27
CA SER A 68 16.45 -1.68 -20.33
C SER A 68 17.30 -1.42 -19.09
N THR A 69 17.04 -0.34 -18.32
CA THR A 69 17.78 -0.01 -17.11
C THR A 69 17.15 -0.64 -15.88
N SER A 70 17.97 -0.93 -14.86
CA SER A 70 17.47 -1.43 -13.57
C SER A 70 16.48 -0.45 -12.94
N THR A 71 16.76 0.85 -12.96
CA THR A 71 15.86 1.89 -12.44
C THR A 71 14.53 1.91 -13.18
N GLY A 72 14.53 1.78 -14.51
CA GLY A 72 13.29 1.69 -15.29
C GLY A 72 12.44 0.49 -14.89
N LYS A 73 13.08 -0.68 -14.69
CA LYS A 73 12.39 -1.90 -14.22
C LYS A 73 11.78 -1.72 -12.83
N VAL A 74 12.50 -1.10 -11.88
CA VAL A 74 11.99 -0.82 -10.53
C VAL A 74 10.65 -0.09 -10.59
N TRP A 75 10.60 1.01 -11.34
CA TRP A 75 9.40 1.83 -11.45
C TRP A 75 8.26 1.15 -12.19
N VAL A 76 8.54 0.38 -13.25
CA VAL A 76 7.50 -0.41 -13.93
C VAL A 76 6.92 -1.46 -12.98
N LEU A 77 7.77 -2.18 -12.25
CA LEU A 77 7.33 -3.20 -11.30
C LEU A 77 6.47 -2.61 -10.17
N ILE A 78 6.88 -1.46 -9.60
CA ILE A 78 6.05 -0.77 -8.61
C ILE A 78 4.70 -0.38 -9.22
N GLY A 79 4.69 0.17 -10.44
CA GLY A 79 3.47 0.54 -11.14
C GLY A 79 2.54 -0.64 -11.42
N LEU A 80 3.08 -1.80 -11.81
CA LEU A 80 2.30 -3.03 -12.00
C LEU A 80 1.67 -3.51 -10.69
N GLY A 81 2.39 -3.40 -9.58
CA GLY A 81 1.84 -3.67 -8.24
C GLY A 81 0.66 -2.76 -7.90
N MET A 82 0.81 -1.45 -8.11
CA MET A 82 -0.28 -0.49 -7.91
C MET A 82 -1.52 -0.80 -8.77
N PHE A 83 -1.33 -1.24 -10.02
CA PHE A 83 -2.45 -1.68 -10.86
C PHE A 83 -3.07 -3.00 -10.39
N GLY A 84 -2.29 -3.90 -9.79
CA GLY A 84 -2.81 -5.09 -9.13
C GLY A 84 -3.75 -4.71 -7.99
N TRP A 85 -3.30 -3.87 -7.06
CA TRP A 85 -4.13 -3.36 -5.96
C TRP A 85 -5.38 -2.62 -6.46
N LEU A 86 -5.25 -1.74 -7.47
CA LEU A 86 -6.39 -1.08 -8.10
C LEU A 86 -7.45 -2.07 -8.61
N ILE A 87 -7.02 -3.13 -9.29
CA ILE A 87 -7.95 -4.13 -9.84
C ILE A 87 -8.59 -4.93 -8.70
N GLY A 88 -7.81 -5.26 -7.66
CA GLY A 88 -8.31 -5.85 -6.43
C GLY A 88 -9.42 -5.00 -5.82
N ASP A 89 -9.17 -3.72 -5.59
CA ASP A 89 -10.13 -2.77 -4.98
C ASP A 89 -11.43 -2.69 -5.78
N VAL A 90 -11.35 -2.60 -7.11
CA VAL A 90 -12.55 -2.54 -7.96
C VAL A 90 -13.35 -3.84 -7.90
N ILE A 91 -12.69 -5.00 -7.83
CA ILE A 91 -13.37 -6.30 -7.73
C ILE A 91 -13.96 -6.49 -6.33
N TYR A 92 -13.22 -6.16 -5.29
CA TYR A 92 -13.67 -6.30 -3.91
C TYR A 92 -14.88 -5.41 -3.63
N SER A 93 -14.85 -4.14 -4.03
CA SER A 93 -16.01 -3.26 -3.89
C SER A 93 -17.22 -3.71 -4.72
N TYR A 94 -17.02 -4.38 -5.85
CA TYR A 94 -18.14 -5.02 -6.54
C TYR A 94 -18.78 -6.12 -5.68
N TYR A 95 -17.98 -6.92 -4.96
CA TYR A 95 -18.53 -7.92 -4.05
C TYR A 95 -19.29 -7.28 -2.89
N GLU A 96 -18.75 -6.23 -2.27
CA GLU A 96 -19.42 -5.52 -1.18
C GLU A 96 -20.75 -4.87 -1.60
N LEU A 97 -20.85 -4.37 -2.84
CA LEU A 97 -22.05 -3.68 -3.31
C LEU A 97 -23.18 -4.61 -3.76
N TYR A 98 -22.84 -5.79 -4.27
CA TYR A 98 -23.80 -6.64 -4.99
C TYR A 98 -23.98 -8.04 -4.42
N LEU A 99 -23.16 -8.45 -3.44
CA LEU A 99 -23.29 -9.73 -2.75
C LEU A 99 -23.63 -9.47 -1.27
N ASP A 100 -24.42 -10.37 -0.68
CA ASP A 100 -24.77 -10.28 0.74
C ASP A 100 -23.53 -10.48 1.64
N GLU A 101 -22.62 -11.36 1.22
CA GLU A 101 -21.31 -11.59 1.86
C GLU A 101 -20.22 -11.67 0.78
N PRO A 102 -19.14 -10.88 0.87
CA PRO A 102 -18.00 -11.01 -0.02
C PRO A 102 -17.39 -12.42 0.08
N PRO A 103 -17.16 -13.13 -1.04
CA PRO A 103 -16.58 -14.46 -1.00
C PRO A 103 -15.13 -14.37 -0.50
N PHE A 104 -14.69 -15.32 0.33
CA PHE A 104 -13.29 -15.43 0.72
C PHE A 104 -12.82 -16.89 0.73
N PRO A 105 -11.78 -17.26 -0.05
CA PRO A 105 -11.03 -16.43 -1.01
C PRO A 105 -11.84 -16.02 -2.25
N SER A 106 -11.35 -14.99 -2.94
CA SER A 106 -11.99 -14.37 -4.10
C SER A 106 -11.04 -14.11 -5.26
N ILE A 107 -11.59 -13.62 -6.39
CA ILE A 107 -10.79 -13.14 -7.51
C ILE A 107 -9.97 -11.89 -7.13
N ALA A 108 -10.47 -11.05 -6.19
CA ALA A 108 -9.73 -9.87 -5.74
C ALA A 108 -8.39 -10.27 -5.10
N ASP A 109 -8.38 -11.37 -4.33
CA ASP A 109 -7.17 -11.89 -3.67
C ASP A 109 -6.06 -12.27 -4.65
N VAL A 110 -6.41 -12.72 -5.86
CA VAL A 110 -5.43 -13.01 -6.91
C VAL A 110 -4.67 -11.75 -7.31
N PHE A 111 -5.35 -10.61 -7.38
CA PHE A 111 -4.75 -9.33 -7.72
C PHE A 111 -4.03 -8.68 -6.54
N TYR A 112 -4.59 -8.76 -5.33
CA TYR A 112 -3.94 -8.28 -4.12
C TYR A 112 -2.63 -9.03 -3.84
N LEU A 113 -2.69 -10.36 -3.70
CA LEU A 113 -1.50 -11.18 -3.46
C LEU A 113 -0.54 -11.15 -4.66
N GLY A 114 -1.09 -11.11 -5.88
CA GLY A 114 -0.31 -10.98 -7.12
C GLY A 114 0.50 -9.69 -7.19
N ALA A 115 0.03 -8.59 -6.59
CA ALA A 115 0.71 -7.30 -6.58
C ALA A 115 1.99 -7.30 -5.72
N TYR A 116 2.05 -8.09 -4.64
CA TYR A 116 3.24 -8.17 -3.79
C TYR A 116 4.49 -8.63 -4.54
N LEU A 117 4.34 -9.51 -5.54
CA LEU A 117 5.46 -10.01 -6.33
C LEU A 117 6.20 -8.89 -7.09
N PRO A 118 5.56 -8.11 -7.99
CA PRO A 118 6.23 -7.01 -8.67
C PRO A 118 6.65 -5.91 -7.68
N LEU A 119 5.87 -5.57 -6.65
CA LEU A 119 6.29 -4.59 -5.64
C LEU A 119 7.60 -4.97 -4.95
N SER A 120 7.66 -6.20 -4.42
CA SER A 120 8.84 -6.73 -3.73
C SER A 120 10.03 -6.85 -4.67
N LEU A 121 9.83 -7.38 -5.89
CA LEU A 121 10.90 -7.46 -6.88
C LEU A 121 11.45 -6.08 -7.27
N GLY A 122 10.59 -5.07 -7.40
CA GLY A 122 10.99 -3.69 -7.66
C GLY A 122 11.90 -3.16 -6.55
N LEU A 123 11.51 -3.33 -5.30
CA LEU A 123 12.32 -2.89 -4.16
C LEU A 123 13.63 -3.70 -4.02
N ILE A 124 13.62 -5.01 -4.28
CA ILE A 124 14.84 -5.83 -4.30
C ILE A 124 15.81 -5.34 -5.38
N ILE A 125 15.33 -5.05 -6.60
CA ILE A 125 16.20 -4.49 -7.64
C ILE A 125 16.72 -3.12 -7.20
N GLN A 126 15.91 -2.30 -6.53
CA GLN A 126 16.34 -1.01 -6.01
C GLN A 126 17.48 -1.15 -4.98
N THR A 127 17.47 -2.19 -4.14
CA THR A 127 18.60 -2.46 -3.23
C THR A 127 19.92 -2.71 -3.99
N ARG A 128 19.84 -3.34 -5.16
CA ARG A 128 21.01 -3.58 -6.02
C ARG A 128 21.45 -2.32 -6.75
N VAL A 129 20.51 -1.50 -7.22
CA VAL A 129 20.80 -0.19 -7.85
C VAL A 129 21.55 0.73 -6.89
N LEU A 130 21.23 0.66 -5.60
CA LEU A 130 21.86 1.46 -4.56
C LEU A 130 23.17 0.84 -4.02
N GLU A 131 23.69 -0.23 -4.65
CA GLU A 131 24.89 -0.98 -4.27
C GLU A 131 24.97 -1.23 -2.75
N MET A 132 23.83 -1.60 -2.15
CA MET A 132 23.65 -1.52 -0.71
C MET A 132 24.58 -2.47 0.06
N LYS A 133 25.47 -1.90 0.88
CA LYS A 133 26.16 -2.60 1.96
C LYS A 133 25.61 -2.12 3.31
N LEU A 134 24.90 -2.99 4.01
CA LEU A 134 24.36 -2.72 5.35
C LEU A 134 25.45 -2.91 6.41
N LYS A 135 25.58 -1.93 7.32
CA LYS A 135 26.38 -2.05 8.55
C LYS A 135 25.72 -3.05 9.50
N ASN A 136 26.50 -3.64 10.41
CA ASN A 136 25.95 -4.60 11.38
C ASN A 136 24.87 -3.98 12.27
N SER A 137 25.01 -2.71 12.69
CA SER A 137 23.99 -2.01 13.47
C SER A 137 22.66 -1.83 12.71
N GLU A 138 22.72 -1.54 11.40
CA GLU A 138 21.54 -1.42 10.54
C GLU A 138 20.83 -2.78 10.39
N LYS A 139 21.59 -3.87 10.21
CA LYS A 139 21.04 -5.23 10.14
C LYS A 139 20.35 -5.64 11.44
N ILE A 140 20.96 -5.33 12.59
CA ILE A 140 20.38 -5.63 13.91
C ILE A 140 19.07 -4.85 14.10
N MET A 141 19.07 -3.55 13.80
CA MET A 141 17.87 -2.71 13.91
C MET A 141 16.72 -3.24 13.03
N ILE A 142 17.01 -3.56 11.77
CA ILE A 142 16.03 -4.14 10.84
C ILE A 142 15.52 -5.49 11.38
N GLY A 143 16.42 -6.35 11.88
CA GLY A 143 16.07 -7.65 12.45
C GLY A 143 15.17 -7.54 13.69
N ILE A 144 15.40 -6.55 14.56
CA ILE A 144 14.56 -6.31 15.74
C ILE A 144 13.16 -5.86 15.32
N ILE A 145 13.06 -4.87 14.42
CA ILE A 145 11.75 -4.37 13.93
C ILE A 145 10.99 -5.51 13.26
N TYR A 146 11.65 -6.27 12.39
CA TYR A 146 11.07 -7.43 11.72
C TYR A 146 10.60 -8.49 12.71
N ALA A 147 11.40 -8.83 13.72
CA ALA A 147 11.03 -9.82 14.74
C ALA A 147 9.81 -9.38 15.55
N ILE A 148 9.71 -8.10 15.93
CA ILE A 148 8.55 -7.55 16.67
C ILE A 148 7.28 -7.70 15.82
N ILE A 149 7.34 -7.35 14.54
CA ILE A 149 6.18 -7.42 13.65
C ILE A 149 5.82 -8.87 13.32
N CYS A 150 6.80 -9.76 13.14
CA CYS A 150 6.56 -11.20 13.03
C CYS A 150 5.84 -11.75 14.27
N ILE A 151 6.24 -11.35 15.48
CA ILE A 151 5.55 -11.78 16.70
C ILE A 151 4.10 -11.28 16.70
N PHE A 152 3.87 -10.02 16.32
CA PHE A 152 2.52 -9.47 16.23
C PHE A 152 1.67 -10.22 15.20
N VAL A 153 2.19 -10.46 14.00
CA VAL A 153 1.56 -11.26 12.94
C VAL A 153 1.26 -12.68 13.44
N ILE A 154 2.23 -13.35 14.05
CA ILE A 154 2.05 -14.71 14.58
C ILE A 154 0.96 -14.72 15.65
N ILE A 155 0.91 -13.71 16.53
CA ILE A 155 -0.16 -13.58 17.51
C ILE A 155 -1.51 -13.43 16.79
N THR A 156 -1.63 -12.53 15.82
CA THR A 156 -2.89 -12.38 15.08
C THR A 156 -3.28 -13.69 14.39
N VAL A 157 -2.44 -14.24 13.51
CA VAL A 157 -2.70 -15.47 12.72
C VAL A 157 -2.92 -16.71 13.59
N LEU A 158 -2.22 -16.88 14.72
CA LEU A 158 -2.43 -18.01 15.62
C LEU A 158 -3.60 -17.82 16.59
N LEU A 159 -4.09 -16.59 16.79
CA LEU A 159 -5.31 -16.33 17.55
C LEU A 159 -6.57 -16.39 16.67
N LEU A 160 -6.46 -16.27 15.35
CA LEU A 160 -7.57 -16.42 14.39
C LEU A 160 -8.36 -17.74 14.53
N PRO A 161 -7.78 -18.91 14.84
CA PRO A 161 -8.55 -20.13 15.09
C PRO A 161 -9.27 -20.15 16.46
N ILE A 162 -9.16 -19.09 17.27
CA ILE A 162 -9.71 -19.00 18.63
C ILE A 162 -10.78 -17.89 18.68
N GLN A 163 -11.68 -17.88 17.68
CA GLN A 163 -12.89 -17.04 17.71
C GLN A 163 -13.83 -17.41 18.89
N ASP A 164 -13.68 -18.60 19.47
CA ASP A 164 -14.38 -19.06 20.67
C ASP A 164 -14.12 -18.19 21.92
N TRP A 165 -13.03 -17.41 21.99
CA TRP A 165 -12.74 -16.58 23.17
C TRP A 165 -13.56 -15.27 23.19
N TYR A 166 -13.92 -14.74 22.02
CA TYR A 166 -14.58 -13.45 21.88
C TYR A 166 -16.06 -13.54 21.49
N GLY A 167 -16.59 -14.75 21.30
CA GLY A 167 -18.01 -14.96 21.00
C GLY A 167 -18.42 -14.67 19.56
N GLY A 168 -17.45 -14.55 18.64
CA GLY A 168 -17.71 -14.50 17.20
C GLY A 168 -18.06 -15.88 16.66
N GLU A 169 -18.86 -15.93 15.59
CA GLU A 169 -19.10 -17.18 14.88
C GLU A 169 -17.76 -17.70 14.34
N ALA A 170 -17.42 -18.94 14.66
CA ALA A 170 -16.23 -19.57 14.14
C ALA A 170 -16.30 -19.60 12.60
N ILE A 171 -15.25 -19.09 11.92
CA ILE A 171 -14.99 -19.39 10.52
C ILE A 171 -15.11 -20.91 10.42
N PRO A 172 -16.05 -21.46 9.63
CA PRO A 172 -16.18 -22.89 9.50
C PRO A 172 -14.82 -23.45 9.13
N SER A 173 -14.29 -24.27 10.02
CA SER A 173 -12.92 -24.80 10.01
C SER A 173 -12.66 -25.81 8.90
N GLU A 174 -13.36 -25.70 7.76
CA GLU A 174 -13.40 -26.73 6.71
C GLU A 174 -12.74 -26.32 5.38
N ASP A 175 -12.52 -25.03 5.09
CA ASP A 175 -11.84 -24.62 3.85
C ASP A 175 -10.35 -24.26 4.08
N LEU A 176 -9.49 -25.25 3.83
CA LEU A 176 -8.03 -25.10 3.84
C LEU A 176 -7.55 -23.92 2.96
N SER A 177 -8.31 -23.55 1.92
CA SER A 177 -7.95 -22.44 1.04
C SER A 177 -8.05 -21.09 1.75
N SER A 178 -9.08 -20.83 2.56
CA SER A 178 -9.23 -19.59 3.34
C SER A 178 -8.08 -19.42 4.33
N VAL A 179 -7.66 -20.50 5.00
CA VAL A 179 -6.51 -20.49 5.92
C VAL A 179 -5.20 -20.16 5.18
N ILE A 180 -4.99 -20.78 4.02
CA ILE A 180 -3.78 -20.54 3.22
C ILE A 180 -3.75 -19.10 2.70
N ILE A 181 -4.85 -18.63 2.08
CA ILE A 181 -4.92 -17.27 1.52
C ILE A 181 -4.81 -16.22 2.62
N GLY A 182 -5.54 -16.39 3.74
CA GLY A 182 -5.44 -15.50 4.89
C GLY A 182 -4.02 -15.43 5.48
N ALA A 183 -3.28 -16.54 5.51
CA ALA A 183 -1.89 -16.54 5.95
C ALA A 183 -0.92 -15.89 4.94
N LEU A 184 -1.23 -15.87 3.64
CA LEU A 184 -0.35 -15.30 2.63
C LEU A 184 -0.24 -13.78 2.71
N TYR A 185 -1.32 -13.06 3.05
CA TYR A 185 -1.30 -11.61 3.24
C TYR A 185 -0.21 -11.16 4.22
N PRO A 186 -0.22 -11.58 5.49
CA PRO A 186 0.78 -11.13 6.45
C PRO A 186 2.19 -11.66 6.11
N ILE A 187 2.32 -12.84 5.47
CA ILE A 187 3.63 -13.33 5.00
C ILE A 187 4.19 -12.39 3.93
N PHE A 188 3.36 -11.98 2.96
CA PHE A 188 3.78 -11.10 1.89
C PHE A 188 4.02 -9.67 2.36
N ASP A 189 3.25 -9.20 3.35
CA ASP A 189 3.53 -7.94 4.06
C ASP A 189 4.89 -7.96 4.74
N LEU A 190 5.25 -9.05 5.43
CA LEU A 190 6.57 -9.18 6.04
C LEU A 190 7.68 -9.13 4.99
N ILE A 191 7.51 -9.80 3.84
CA ILE A 191 8.47 -9.74 2.73
C ILE A 191 8.57 -8.32 2.15
N LEU A 192 7.45 -7.63 2.00
CA LEU A 192 7.43 -6.26 1.50
C LEU A 192 8.10 -5.31 2.51
N LEU A 193 7.77 -5.45 3.80
CA LEU A 193 8.30 -4.69 4.91
C LEU A 193 9.83 -4.77 4.98
N ILE A 194 10.41 -5.97 4.89
CA ILE A 194 11.87 -6.11 4.94
C ILE A 194 12.52 -5.37 3.77
N CYS A 195 11.92 -5.43 2.58
CA CYS A 195 12.39 -4.69 1.41
C CYS A 195 12.33 -3.18 1.63
N VAL A 196 11.20 -2.69 2.15
CA VAL A 196 10.96 -1.28 2.47
C VAL A 196 11.95 -0.75 3.51
N LEU A 197 12.15 -1.48 4.62
CA LEU A 197 13.07 -1.08 5.69
C LEU A 197 14.52 -1.01 5.22
N VAL A 198 14.96 -1.97 4.40
CA VAL A 198 16.32 -1.98 3.82
C VAL A 198 16.53 -0.75 2.94
N VAL A 199 15.56 -0.41 2.10
CA VAL A 199 15.62 0.77 1.23
C VAL A 199 15.60 2.07 2.05
N LEU A 200 14.80 2.13 3.12
CA LEU A 200 14.66 3.30 3.99
C LEU A 200 15.97 3.72 4.66
N VAL A 201 16.72 2.76 5.20
CA VAL A 201 17.93 3.06 5.98
C VAL A 201 18.97 3.82 5.15
N LYS A 202 19.06 3.55 3.85
CA LYS A 202 20.08 4.16 2.97
C LYS A 202 19.67 5.47 2.32
N LEU A 203 18.38 5.72 2.14
CA LEU A 203 17.95 6.87 1.36
C LEU A 203 17.90 8.18 2.14
N ARG A 204 18.02 8.14 3.48
CA ARG A 204 17.91 9.27 4.44
C ARG A 204 18.79 10.53 4.21
N GLY A 205 19.60 10.63 3.14
CA GLY A 205 20.64 11.66 3.00
C GLY A 205 20.64 12.62 1.78
N GLY A 206 19.76 12.48 0.76
CA GLY A 206 19.83 13.28 -0.50
C GLY A 206 18.55 14.00 -0.96
N LYS A 207 18.52 14.63 -2.15
CA LYS A 207 17.26 15.18 -2.75
C LYS A 207 16.29 14.08 -3.20
N ILE A 208 16.84 12.96 -3.65
CA ILE A 208 16.12 11.71 -3.94
C ILE A 208 15.55 11.08 -2.64
N ASN A 209 16.00 11.51 -1.46
CA ASN A 209 15.51 11.01 -0.18
C ASN A 209 14.02 11.25 0.03
N LEU A 210 13.53 12.47 -0.22
CA LEU A 210 12.14 12.80 0.09
C LEU A 210 11.17 11.96 -0.76
N ALA A 211 11.46 11.81 -2.04
CA ALA A 211 10.65 11.01 -2.96
C ALA A 211 10.50 9.56 -2.48
N TRP A 212 11.61 8.93 -2.08
CA TRP A 212 11.60 7.57 -1.58
C TRP A 212 11.08 7.45 -0.15
N ILE A 213 11.28 8.45 0.72
CA ILE A 213 10.63 8.50 2.04
C ILE A 213 9.12 8.47 1.87
N LEU A 214 8.56 9.28 0.96
CA LEU A 214 7.12 9.30 0.70
C LEU A 214 6.63 7.93 0.21
N LEU A 215 7.32 7.32 -0.74
CA LEU A 215 7.01 5.95 -1.20
C LEU A 215 7.03 4.93 -0.07
N ILE A 216 8.05 4.98 0.78
CA ILE A 216 8.23 4.07 1.91
C ILE A 216 7.14 4.28 2.96
N ILE A 217 6.79 5.54 3.27
CA ILE A 217 5.66 5.85 4.14
C ILE A 217 4.39 5.22 3.56
N GLY A 218 4.17 5.36 2.24
CA GLY A 218 3.03 4.74 1.58
C GLY A 218 2.99 3.23 1.75
N PHE A 219 4.09 2.52 1.47
CA PHE A 219 4.14 1.06 1.69
C PHE A 219 3.93 0.67 3.15
N LEU A 220 4.51 1.42 4.10
CA LEU A 220 4.29 1.15 5.53
C LEU A 220 2.82 1.33 5.89
N LEU A 221 2.18 2.41 5.43
CA LEU A 221 0.75 2.65 5.68
C LEU A 221 -0.13 1.51 5.16
N ASN A 222 0.18 0.96 3.98
CA ASN A 222 -0.55 -0.18 3.42
C ASN A 222 -0.38 -1.44 4.27
N ILE A 223 0.87 -1.79 4.65
CA ILE A 223 1.13 -2.93 5.55
C ILE A 223 0.41 -2.76 6.90
N PHE A 224 0.37 -1.53 7.43
CA PHE A 224 -0.37 -1.24 8.67
C PHE A 224 -1.89 -1.34 8.46
N ALA A 225 -2.40 -0.91 7.31
CA ALA A 225 -3.80 -1.03 6.95
C ALA A 225 -4.21 -2.52 6.85
N ASP A 226 -3.42 -3.36 6.18
CA ASP A 226 -3.68 -4.80 6.06
C ASP A 226 -3.70 -5.51 7.41
N ILE A 227 -2.78 -5.16 8.31
CA ILE A 227 -2.77 -5.70 9.68
C ILE A 227 -4.04 -5.27 10.44
N LEU A 228 -4.46 -4.01 10.30
CA LEU A 228 -5.63 -3.47 10.98
C LEU A 228 -6.93 -4.07 10.42
N TYR A 229 -7.06 -4.14 9.10
CA TYR A 229 -8.16 -4.81 8.40
C TYR A 229 -8.31 -6.26 8.89
N ASN A 230 -7.22 -7.03 8.90
CA ASN A 230 -7.26 -8.40 9.40
C ASN A 230 -7.65 -8.49 10.88
N TRP A 231 -7.25 -7.51 11.70
CA TRP A 231 -7.63 -7.47 13.10
C TRP A 231 -9.12 -7.18 13.27
N GLU A 232 -9.63 -6.14 12.61
CA GLU A 232 -11.03 -5.72 12.73
C GLU A 232 -11.98 -6.80 12.18
N GLU A 233 -11.71 -7.31 10.98
CA GLU A 233 -12.54 -8.32 10.33
C GLU A 233 -12.63 -9.62 11.15
N ASN A 234 -11.50 -10.10 11.65
CA ASN A 234 -11.47 -11.42 12.28
C ASN A 234 -11.68 -11.43 13.80
N VAL A 235 -11.40 -10.32 14.49
CA VAL A 235 -11.48 -10.23 15.96
C VAL A 235 -12.71 -9.46 16.42
N ILE A 236 -13.10 -8.40 15.70
CA ILE A 236 -14.24 -7.56 16.06
C ILE A 236 -15.51 -8.06 15.37
N GLY A 237 -15.42 -8.43 14.08
CA GLY A 237 -16.50 -9.09 13.34
C GLY A 237 -17.69 -8.17 12.99
N GLU A 238 -17.51 -6.85 13.02
CA GLU A 238 -18.49 -5.88 12.55
C GLU A 238 -17.87 -5.07 11.41
N ALA A 239 -18.35 -5.24 10.17
CA ALA A 239 -17.97 -4.39 9.06
C ALA A 239 -18.71 -3.05 9.17
N LEU A 240 -18.00 -1.98 9.54
CA LEU A 240 -18.54 -0.62 9.51
C LEU A 240 -18.04 0.12 8.27
N ASN A 241 -18.74 1.21 7.92
CA ASN A 241 -18.23 2.14 6.92
C ASN A 241 -17.16 3.04 7.55
N TRP A 242 -16.30 3.61 6.72
CA TRP A 242 -15.31 4.60 7.13
C TRP A 242 -14.34 4.05 8.18
N GLU A 243 -13.87 2.82 7.99
CA GLU A 243 -12.92 2.23 8.92
C GLU A 243 -11.55 2.87 8.82
N VAL A 244 -10.76 2.75 9.88
CA VAL A 244 -9.44 3.38 9.95
C VAL A 244 -8.52 2.83 8.86
N TYR A 245 -8.63 1.54 8.53
CA TYR A 245 -7.80 0.93 7.48
C TYR A 245 -8.09 1.51 6.09
N ASP A 246 -9.33 1.89 5.76
CA ASP A 246 -9.67 2.52 4.48
C ASP A 246 -8.92 3.84 4.28
N LEU A 247 -8.86 4.65 5.34
CA LEU A 247 -8.09 5.89 5.34
C LEU A 247 -6.60 5.60 5.15
N LEU A 248 -6.06 4.55 5.79
CA LEU A 248 -4.65 4.18 5.66
C LEU A 248 -4.31 3.67 4.26
N PHE A 249 -5.20 2.88 3.62
CA PHE A 249 -5.06 2.45 2.22
C PHE A 249 -5.05 3.65 1.27
N LEU A 250 -6.00 4.58 1.41
CA LEU A 250 -6.00 5.80 0.60
C LEU A 250 -4.71 6.61 0.78
N LEU A 251 -4.32 6.85 2.04
CA LEU A 251 -3.10 7.60 2.33
C LEU A 251 -1.89 6.89 1.72
N SER A 252 -1.81 5.56 1.77
CA SER A 252 -0.75 4.80 1.12
C SER A 252 -0.60 5.18 -0.35
N TYR A 253 -1.68 5.06 -1.11
CA TYR A 253 -1.69 5.34 -2.55
C TYR A 253 -1.30 6.79 -2.85
N MET A 254 -1.78 7.73 -2.04
CA MET A 254 -1.40 9.14 -2.15
C MET A 254 0.10 9.36 -1.89
N PHE A 255 0.66 8.80 -0.83
CA PHE A 255 2.09 8.92 -0.51
C PHE A 255 2.98 8.30 -1.57
N ILE A 256 2.59 7.15 -2.14
CA ILE A 256 3.27 6.52 -3.28
C ILE A 256 3.24 7.45 -4.49
N SER A 257 2.06 8.01 -4.83
CA SER A 257 1.92 8.94 -5.97
C SER A 257 2.75 10.22 -5.78
N MET A 258 2.78 10.78 -4.57
CA MET A 258 3.57 11.96 -4.24
C MET A 258 5.06 11.67 -4.35
N GLY A 259 5.51 10.51 -3.86
CA GLY A 259 6.89 10.06 -4.00
C GLY A 259 7.31 9.90 -5.46
N ALA A 260 6.49 9.23 -6.28
CA ALA A 260 6.72 9.10 -7.71
C ALA A 260 6.76 10.47 -8.42
N PHE A 261 5.79 11.35 -8.15
CA PHE A 261 5.76 12.69 -8.72
C PHE A 261 7.01 13.52 -8.37
N SER A 262 7.53 13.37 -7.16
CA SER A 262 8.77 14.01 -6.72
C SER A 262 9.95 13.64 -7.63
N VAL A 263 10.06 12.36 -8.02
CA VAL A 263 11.10 11.90 -8.95
C VAL A 263 10.86 12.45 -10.36
N ILE A 264 9.60 12.51 -10.82
CA ILE A 264 9.26 13.12 -12.11
C ILE A 264 9.71 14.58 -12.14
N ALA A 265 9.41 15.35 -11.10
CA ALA A 265 9.80 16.76 -10.99
C ALA A 265 11.32 16.94 -11.02
N LEU A 266 12.08 16.08 -10.31
CA LEU A 266 13.54 16.09 -10.33
C LEU A 266 14.10 15.77 -11.72
N LEU A 267 13.62 14.72 -12.37
CA LEU A 267 14.07 14.33 -13.71
C LEU A 267 13.88 15.44 -14.74
N THR A 268 12.72 16.11 -14.72
CA THR A 268 12.46 17.19 -15.68
C THR A 268 13.38 18.39 -15.54
N ARG A 269 14.11 18.50 -14.41
CA ARG A 269 15.09 19.56 -14.16
C ARG A 269 16.52 19.15 -14.54
N GLU A 270 16.93 17.91 -14.23
CA GLU A 270 18.30 17.44 -14.47
C GLU A 270 18.64 17.24 -15.96
N PHE A 271 17.69 16.80 -16.80
CA PHE A 271 17.92 16.53 -18.23
C PHE A 271 18.21 17.77 -19.11
N LYS A 272 18.46 18.95 -18.53
CA LYS A 272 18.81 20.19 -19.23
C LYS A 272 20.14 20.81 -18.79
N GLU A 273 20.75 20.34 -17.70
CA GLU A 273 22.09 20.81 -17.28
C GLU A 273 23.23 20.05 -18.01
N THR A 274 22.88 19.10 -18.87
CA THR A 274 23.77 18.33 -19.77
C THR A 274 23.43 18.61 -21.22
#